data_AF-A0A2V5RCH8-F1
#
_entry.id   AF-A0A2V5RCH8-F1
#
_cell.length_a   1.000
_cell.length_b   1.000
_cell.length_c   1.000
_cell.angle_alpha   90.00
_cell.angle_beta   90.00
_cell.angle_gamma   90.00
#
_symmetry.space_group_name_H-M   'P 1'
#
loop_
_entity.id
_entity.type
_entity.pdbx_description
1 polymer ?
#
loop_
_entity_poly.entity_id
_entity_poly.type
_entity_poly.pdbx_seq_one_letter_code
_entity_poly.pdbx_strand_id
1 'polypeptide(L)'
;MPFGLHEILPQPATYITVLRRAVERVLSAYYFMNNYVLHPAYWKFRREGWTLEDFVRRSPRENVQTKMIAGADYDAPCTEKILAKAKENLQYFSVIGLTERFEESLALMKLRFGWKLESYSSFNVTRTRPKKRDLSQSALDLIAERNRFDIELYDCAAKLFQDAVTKNAGEVSRIVRELQAARTQDRFSSARFLICSAGRKAISRAYSAL
;
A
#
# COMPACT_ATOMS: atom_id res chain seq x y z
N MET A 1 -1.26 6.95 -6.90
CA MET A 1 -2.03 7.92 -7.69
C MET A 1 -3.49 7.51 -7.63
N PRO A 2 -4.43 8.47 -7.57
CA PRO A 2 -5.85 8.15 -7.65
C PRO A 2 -6.17 7.51 -9.01
N PHE A 3 -7.21 6.67 -9.05
CA PHE A 3 -7.80 6.19 -10.29
C PHE A 3 -8.33 7.35 -11.13
N GLY A 4 -8.34 7.23 -12.46
CA GLY A 4 -8.77 8.29 -13.39
C GLY A 4 -7.65 8.91 -14.23
N LEU A 5 -6.37 8.68 -13.89
CA LEU A 5 -5.24 9.20 -14.67
C LEU A 5 -5.29 8.85 -16.18
N HIS A 6 -5.87 7.70 -16.54
CA HIS A 6 -6.01 7.25 -17.93
C HIS A 6 -6.87 8.19 -18.78
N GLU A 7 -7.73 9.01 -18.18
CA GLU A 7 -8.58 9.98 -18.90
C GLU A 7 -7.76 11.13 -19.51
N ILE A 8 -6.57 11.40 -18.98
CA ILE A 8 -5.69 12.49 -19.45
C ILE A 8 -4.46 11.98 -20.19
N LEU A 9 -4.27 10.65 -20.30
CA LEU A 9 -3.12 10.08 -21.00
C LEU A 9 -3.43 9.92 -22.49
N PRO A 10 -2.48 10.26 -23.39
CA PRO A 10 -2.70 10.15 -24.83
C PRO A 10 -2.69 8.68 -25.33
N GLN A 11 -2.38 7.72 -24.45
CA GLN A 11 -2.25 6.31 -24.78
C GLN A 11 -3.04 5.44 -23.78
N PRO A 12 -3.50 4.24 -24.20
CA PRO A 12 -4.12 3.29 -23.29
C PRO A 12 -3.22 2.97 -22.09
N ALA A 13 -3.82 2.87 -20.90
CA ALA A 13 -3.14 2.54 -19.67
C ALA A 13 -3.78 1.32 -19.01
N THR A 14 -2.96 0.53 -18.32
CA THR A 14 -3.44 -0.55 -17.44
C THR A 14 -3.14 -0.19 -16.00
N TYR A 15 -4.08 -0.50 -15.12
CA TYR A 15 -3.90 -0.30 -13.69
C TYR A 15 -3.44 -1.59 -13.00
N ILE A 16 -2.56 -1.41 -12.02
CA ILE A 16 -2.24 -2.41 -11.00
C ILE A 16 -2.31 -1.74 -9.63
N THR A 17 -2.68 -2.50 -8.61
CA THR A 17 -2.69 -2.01 -7.22
C THR A 17 -2.24 -3.10 -6.28
N VAL A 18 -1.73 -2.68 -5.11
CA VAL A 18 -1.48 -3.57 -3.98
C VAL A 18 -2.12 -2.94 -2.76
N LEU A 19 -3.13 -3.60 -2.22
CA LEU A 19 -3.84 -3.15 -1.03
C LEU A 19 -3.23 -3.75 0.23
N ARG A 20 -3.60 -3.19 1.37
CA ARG A 20 -3.19 -3.65 2.70
C ARG A 20 -4.38 -3.60 3.64
N ARG A 21 -4.44 -4.51 4.60
CA ARG A 21 -5.42 -4.44 5.69
C ARG A 21 -5.47 -3.04 6.30
N ALA A 22 -6.68 -2.48 6.45
CA ALA A 22 -6.88 -1.08 6.79
C ALA A 22 -6.16 -0.65 8.07
N VAL A 23 -6.31 -1.42 9.15
CA VAL A 23 -5.65 -1.14 10.44
C VAL A 23 -4.13 -1.12 10.29
N GLU A 24 -3.58 -2.14 9.62
CA GLU A 24 -2.15 -2.28 9.37
C GLU A 24 -1.58 -1.13 8.54
N ARG A 25 -2.35 -0.65 7.55
CA ARG A 25 -2.03 0.52 6.73
C ARG A 25 -1.96 1.79 7.58
N VAL A 26 -2.97 2.04 8.42
CA VAL A 26 -3.04 3.24 9.28
C VAL A 26 -1.86 3.28 10.24
N LEU A 27 -1.57 2.16 10.91
CA LEU A 27 -0.40 2.05 11.78
C LEU A 27 0.89 2.33 11.00
N SER A 28 1.04 1.73 9.81
CA SER A 28 2.21 1.98 8.98
C SER A 28 2.36 3.46 8.60
N ALA A 29 1.26 4.13 8.27
CA ALA A 29 1.26 5.54 7.91
C ALA A 29 1.66 6.42 9.10
N TYR A 30 1.01 6.25 10.26
CA TYR A 30 1.30 7.03 11.46
C TYR A 30 2.78 6.92 11.87
N TYR A 31 3.29 5.70 12.03
CA TYR A 31 4.67 5.51 12.50
C TYR A 31 5.70 5.90 11.44
N PHE A 32 5.39 5.80 10.14
CA PHE A 32 6.24 6.35 9.10
C PHE A 32 6.34 7.88 9.23
N MET A 33 5.21 8.58 9.34
CA MET A 33 5.17 10.04 9.46
C MET A 33 5.81 10.55 10.77
N ASN A 34 5.63 9.81 11.85
CA ASN A 34 6.14 10.17 13.17
C ASN A 34 7.65 9.90 13.34
N ASN A 35 8.21 8.94 12.59
CA ASN A 35 9.61 8.54 12.74
C ASN A 35 10.52 9.04 11.60
N TYR A 36 9.97 9.35 10.43
CA TYR A 36 10.74 9.83 9.29
C TYR A 36 10.91 11.36 9.34
N VAL A 37 12.09 11.83 9.75
CA VAL A 37 12.41 13.25 9.97
C VAL A 37 12.11 14.13 8.76
N LEU A 38 12.34 13.62 7.55
CA LEU A 38 12.11 14.35 6.29
C LEU A 38 10.65 14.30 5.82
N HIS A 39 9.73 13.70 6.61
CA HIS A 39 8.31 13.76 6.29
C HIS A 39 7.77 15.17 6.58
N PRO A 40 6.97 15.79 5.68
CA PRO A 40 6.40 17.12 5.93
C PRO A 40 5.62 17.24 7.24
N ALA A 41 4.95 16.16 7.66
CA ALA A 41 4.18 16.13 8.90
C ALA A 41 5.01 15.83 10.17
N TYR A 42 6.29 15.48 10.05
CA TYR A 42 7.12 15.03 11.19
C TYR A 42 7.18 16.06 12.32
N TRP A 43 7.55 17.30 11.97
CA TRP A 43 7.68 18.39 12.94
C TRP A 43 6.33 18.85 13.49
N LYS A 44 5.25 18.71 12.72
CA LYS A 44 3.89 18.96 13.21
C LYS A 44 3.53 17.97 14.33
N PHE A 45 3.71 16.67 14.08
CA PHE A 45 3.34 15.62 15.03
C PHE A 45 4.14 15.74 16.33
N ARG A 46 5.44 16.06 16.23
CA ARG A 46 6.30 16.28 17.41
C ARG A 46 5.89 17.49 18.23
N ARG A 47 5.65 18.65 17.59
CA ARG A 47 5.28 19.88 18.30
C ARG A 47 3.92 19.78 18.98
N GLU A 48 2.96 19.15 18.31
CA GLU A 48 1.60 18.98 18.84
C GLU A 48 1.43 17.73 19.72
N GLY A 49 2.48 16.91 19.87
CA GLY A 49 2.44 15.69 20.68
C GLY A 49 1.42 14.66 20.19
N TRP A 50 1.19 14.55 18.88
CA TRP A 50 0.13 13.69 18.35
C TRP A 50 0.34 12.23 18.72
N THR A 51 -0.68 11.65 19.35
CA THR A 51 -0.78 10.20 19.54
C THR A 51 -1.33 9.52 18.29
N LEU A 52 -1.33 8.17 18.28
CA LEU A 52 -2.00 7.40 17.24
C LEU A 52 -3.50 7.73 17.17
N GLU A 53 -4.15 7.92 18.32
CA GLU A 53 -5.57 8.25 18.38
C GLU A 53 -5.83 9.67 17.84
N ASP A 54 -4.98 10.64 18.17
CA ASP A 54 -5.05 11.99 17.60
C ASP A 54 -4.90 11.96 16.08
N PHE A 55 -3.95 11.18 15.57
CA PHE A 55 -3.78 11.00 14.13
C PHE A 55 -5.06 10.46 13.48
N VAL A 56 -5.69 9.45 14.06
CA VAL A 56 -6.93 8.86 13.52
C VAL A 56 -8.13 9.80 13.62
N ARG A 57 -8.19 10.63 14.68
CA ARG A 57 -9.31 11.56 14.90
C ARG A 57 -9.21 12.83 14.07
N ARG A 58 -8.00 13.39 13.94
CA ARG A 58 -7.75 14.73 13.41
C ARG A 58 -7.25 14.75 11.97
N SER A 59 -6.73 13.63 11.46
CA SER A 59 -6.21 13.56 10.09
C SER A 59 -7.34 13.25 9.09
N PRO A 60 -7.40 13.90 7.90
CA PRO A 60 -8.35 13.56 6.83
C PRO A 60 -7.99 12.25 6.09
N ARG A 61 -7.26 11.35 6.77
CA ARG A 61 -6.61 10.16 6.19
C ARG A 61 -7.36 8.86 6.48
N GLU A 62 -8.66 8.96 6.68
CA GLU A 62 -9.58 7.85 6.72
C GLU A 62 -9.87 7.30 5.32
N ASN A 63 -10.14 6.00 5.20
CA ASN A 63 -10.58 5.34 3.96
C ASN A 63 -9.73 5.67 2.71
N VAL A 64 -8.42 5.82 2.90
CA VAL A 64 -7.51 6.29 1.85
C VAL A 64 -7.49 5.34 0.66
N GLN A 65 -7.50 4.02 0.87
CA GLN A 65 -7.47 3.09 -0.27
C GLN A 65 -8.75 3.22 -1.09
N THR A 66 -9.89 3.39 -0.42
CA THR A 66 -11.19 3.60 -1.04
C THR A 66 -11.23 4.86 -1.89
N LYS A 67 -10.82 5.99 -1.32
CA LYS A 67 -10.76 7.27 -2.05
C LYS A 67 -9.83 7.17 -3.26
N MET A 68 -8.66 6.54 -3.10
CA MET A 68 -7.68 6.39 -4.17
C MET A 68 -8.16 5.48 -5.30
N ILE A 69 -8.81 4.34 -4.99
CA ILE A 69 -9.34 3.43 -6.02
C ILE A 69 -10.60 4.00 -6.69
N ALA A 70 -11.41 4.77 -5.96
CA ALA A 70 -12.55 5.47 -6.54
C ALA A 70 -12.14 6.62 -7.49
N GLY A 71 -10.93 7.17 -7.32
CA GLY A 71 -10.54 8.43 -7.97
C GLY A 71 -11.18 9.66 -7.31
N ALA A 72 -11.57 9.55 -6.05
CA ALA A 72 -12.23 10.63 -5.30
C ALA A 72 -11.22 11.63 -4.72
N ASP A 73 -11.72 12.82 -4.37
CA ASP A 73 -10.95 13.82 -3.63
C ASP A 73 -10.41 13.22 -2.32
N TYR A 74 -9.11 13.41 -2.09
CA TYR A 74 -8.40 12.86 -0.96
C TYR A 74 -8.84 13.49 0.36
N ASP A 75 -9.18 14.78 0.37
CA ASP A 75 -9.51 15.51 1.60
C ASP A 75 -11.01 15.48 1.92
N ALA A 76 -11.84 15.06 0.97
CA ALA A 76 -13.27 14.90 1.18
C ALA A 76 -13.61 13.67 2.05
N PRO A 77 -14.71 13.73 2.83
CA PRO A 77 -15.24 12.57 3.54
C PRO A 77 -15.59 11.42 2.57
N CYS A 78 -15.16 10.21 2.93
CA CYS A 78 -15.54 9.03 2.15
C CYS A 78 -17.02 8.68 2.38
N THR A 79 -17.73 8.29 1.31
CA THR A 79 -19.16 7.95 1.33
C THR A 79 -19.40 6.55 0.75
N GLU A 80 -20.59 6.01 0.96
CA GLU A 80 -21.00 4.72 0.38
C GLU A 80 -20.96 4.75 -1.15
N LYS A 81 -21.26 5.90 -1.77
CA LYS A 81 -21.13 6.09 -3.22
C LYS A 81 -19.67 5.97 -3.67
N ILE A 82 -18.73 6.54 -2.91
CA ILE A 82 -17.29 6.43 -3.19
C ILE A 82 -16.83 4.97 -3.05
N LEU A 83 -17.30 4.25 -2.02
CA LEU A 83 -17.02 2.82 -1.88
C LEU A 83 -17.56 2.00 -3.04
N ALA A 84 -18.83 2.21 -3.44
CA ALA A 84 -19.42 1.52 -4.57
C ALA A 84 -18.61 1.76 -5.85
N LYS A 85 -18.21 3.01 -6.09
CA LYS A 85 -17.34 3.35 -7.23
C LYS A 85 -15.97 2.69 -7.13
N ALA A 86 -15.36 2.62 -5.96
CA ALA A 86 -14.09 1.93 -5.77
C ALA A 86 -14.21 0.43 -6.11
N LYS A 87 -15.29 -0.24 -5.69
CA LYS A 87 -15.52 -1.66 -6.00
C LYS A 87 -15.73 -1.91 -7.49
N GLU A 88 -16.46 -1.02 -8.17
CA GLU A 88 -16.60 -1.02 -9.63
C GLU A 88 -15.23 -0.85 -10.30
N ASN A 89 -14.47 0.15 -9.88
CA ASN A 89 -13.16 0.45 -10.44
C ASN A 89 -12.14 -0.68 -10.26
N LEU A 90 -12.26 -1.52 -9.21
CA LEU A 90 -11.40 -2.69 -9.04
C LEU A 90 -11.44 -3.63 -10.26
N GLN A 91 -12.56 -3.69 -11.00
CA GLN A 91 -12.68 -4.52 -12.20
C GLN A 91 -11.75 -4.06 -13.34
N TYR A 92 -11.29 -2.81 -13.34
CA TYR A 92 -10.37 -2.26 -14.34
C TYR A 92 -8.90 -2.60 -14.06
N PHE A 93 -8.58 -3.13 -12.87
CA PHE A 93 -7.21 -3.44 -12.50
C PHE A 93 -6.80 -4.79 -13.09
N SER A 94 -5.75 -4.78 -13.94
CA SER A 94 -5.18 -6.02 -14.49
C SER A 94 -4.59 -6.92 -13.41
N VAL A 95 -4.12 -6.34 -12.31
CA VAL A 95 -3.63 -7.07 -11.13
C VAL A 95 -4.03 -6.31 -9.87
N ILE A 96 -4.68 -7.02 -8.96
CA ILE A 96 -4.95 -6.58 -7.59
C ILE A 96 -4.10 -7.45 -6.68
N GLY A 97 -3.15 -6.86 -5.96
CA GLY A 97 -2.30 -7.54 -5.00
C GLY A 97 -2.68 -7.21 -3.55
N LEU A 98 -2.13 -8.00 -2.63
CA LEU A 98 -2.26 -7.86 -1.18
C LEU A 98 -0.89 -7.81 -0.52
N THR A 99 -0.68 -6.84 0.37
CA THR A 99 0.61 -6.63 1.05
C THR A 99 0.99 -7.82 1.94
N GLU A 100 0.00 -8.46 2.57
CA GLU A 100 0.20 -9.64 3.40
C GLU A 100 0.52 -10.90 2.61
N ARG A 101 0.22 -10.90 1.31
CA ARG A 101 0.53 -11.97 0.34
C ARG A 101 1.36 -11.41 -0.81
N PHE A 102 2.43 -10.69 -0.44
CA PHE A 102 3.22 -9.90 -1.38
C PHE A 102 3.93 -10.75 -2.44
N GLU A 103 4.45 -11.92 -2.08
CA GLU A 103 5.12 -12.83 -3.01
C GLU A 103 4.15 -13.35 -4.09
N GLU A 104 2.93 -13.72 -3.71
CA GLU A 104 1.87 -14.11 -4.65
C GLU A 104 1.39 -12.93 -5.49
N SER A 105 1.31 -11.73 -4.91
CA SER A 105 1.01 -10.49 -5.65
C SER A 105 2.05 -10.22 -6.73
N LEU A 106 3.33 -10.38 -6.39
CA LEU A 106 4.44 -10.23 -7.32
C LEU A 106 4.44 -11.32 -8.40
N ALA A 107 4.06 -12.56 -8.03
CA ALA A 107 3.90 -13.65 -8.99
C ALA A 107 2.80 -13.36 -10.02
N LEU A 108 1.64 -12.84 -9.60
CA LEU A 108 0.58 -12.42 -10.52
C LEU A 108 1.05 -11.29 -11.47
N MET A 109 1.85 -10.33 -10.97
CA MET A 109 2.43 -9.29 -11.83
C MET A 109 3.42 -9.86 -12.84
N LYS A 110 4.30 -10.78 -12.42
CA LYS A 110 5.22 -11.48 -13.33
C LYS A 110 4.47 -12.25 -14.41
N LEU A 111 3.40 -12.95 -14.06
CA LEU A 111 2.55 -13.67 -15.01
C LEU A 111 1.86 -12.73 -15.99
N ARG A 112 1.30 -11.63 -15.50
CA ARG A 112 0.54 -10.69 -16.33
C ARG A 112 1.42 -9.91 -17.32
N PHE A 113 2.62 -9.51 -16.91
CA PHE A 113 3.46 -8.58 -17.67
C PHE A 113 4.79 -9.16 -18.15
N GLY A 114 5.07 -10.44 -17.87
CA GLY A 114 6.33 -11.07 -18.25
C GLY A 114 7.56 -10.48 -17.56
N TRP A 115 7.39 -9.85 -16.39
CA TRP A 115 8.49 -9.19 -15.68
C TRP A 115 9.57 -10.19 -15.25
N LYS A 116 10.82 -9.83 -15.52
CA LYS A 116 12.01 -10.55 -15.04
C LYS A 116 12.55 -9.82 -13.81
N LEU A 117 12.53 -10.50 -12.67
CA LEU A 117 13.00 -9.98 -11.38
C LEU A 117 14.10 -10.90 -10.88
N GLU A 118 15.34 -10.42 -10.93
CA GLU A 118 16.53 -11.15 -10.47
C GLU A 118 16.64 -11.18 -8.95
N SER A 119 16.23 -10.09 -8.29
CA SER A 119 16.17 -10.00 -6.83
C SER A 119 15.20 -8.92 -6.38
N TYR A 120 14.69 -9.05 -5.16
CA TYR A 120 13.92 -8.01 -4.49
C TYR A 120 14.15 -8.04 -2.98
N SER A 121 13.93 -6.89 -2.34
CA SER A 121 14.03 -6.74 -0.89
C SER A 121 12.92 -5.84 -0.35
N SER A 122 12.62 -5.98 0.94
CA SER A 122 11.66 -5.11 1.61
C SER A 122 12.28 -3.73 1.88
N PHE A 123 11.66 -2.68 1.34
CA PHE A 123 12.05 -1.29 1.55
C PHE A 123 11.00 -0.58 2.44
N ASN A 124 11.40 0.45 3.21
CA ASN A 124 10.54 1.20 4.16
C ASN A 124 9.86 0.37 5.29
N VAL A 125 10.55 -0.63 5.84
CA VAL A 125 10.05 -1.35 7.02
C VAL A 125 10.30 -0.51 8.28
N THR A 126 9.25 0.06 8.87
CA THR A 126 9.36 0.77 10.16
C THR A 126 9.55 -0.24 11.30
N ARG A 127 10.81 -0.59 11.62
CA ARG A 127 11.16 -1.62 12.62
C ARG A 127 10.76 -1.25 14.05
N THR A 128 10.67 0.03 14.36
CA THR A 128 10.32 0.56 15.69
C THR A 128 8.82 0.65 15.94
N ARG A 129 8.00 0.13 15.02
CA ARG A 129 6.55 0.15 15.15
C ARG A 129 6.07 -0.93 16.13
N PRO A 130 5.22 -0.61 17.12
CA PRO A 130 4.51 -1.61 17.91
C PRO A 130 3.74 -2.58 17.02
N LYS A 131 3.64 -3.83 17.46
CA LYS A 131 2.78 -4.81 16.79
C LYS A 131 1.34 -4.52 17.18
N LYS A 132 0.39 -4.98 16.34
CA LYS A 132 -1.05 -4.81 16.61
C LYS A 132 -1.45 -5.30 18.01
N ARG A 133 -0.84 -6.39 18.48
CA ARG A 133 -1.08 -6.98 19.81
C ARG A 133 -0.61 -6.11 20.99
N ASP A 134 0.24 -5.12 20.73
CA ASP A 134 0.79 -4.22 21.74
C ASP A 134 -0.06 -2.95 21.87
N LEU A 135 -1.17 -2.84 21.13
CA LEU A 135 -2.10 -1.70 21.13
C LEU A 135 -3.39 -2.05 21.87
N SER A 136 -4.02 -1.03 22.47
CA SER A 136 -5.32 -1.18 23.11
C SER A 136 -6.41 -1.54 22.10
N GLN A 137 -7.39 -2.34 22.54
CA GLN A 137 -8.53 -2.69 21.71
C GLN A 137 -9.32 -1.45 21.28
N SER A 138 -9.48 -0.47 22.17
CA SER A 138 -10.13 0.82 21.87
C SER A 138 -9.47 1.57 20.71
N ALA A 139 -8.14 1.58 20.62
CA ALA A 139 -7.44 2.22 19.51
C ALA A 139 -7.63 1.44 18.20
N LEU A 140 -7.65 0.11 18.26
CA LEU A 140 -7.91 -0.73 17.09
C LEU A 140 -9.33 -0.54 16.55
N ASP A 141 -10.31 -0.45 17.45
CA ASP A 141 -11.72 -0.24 17.10
C ASP A 141 -11.93 1.15 16.49
N LEU A 142 -11.34 2.20 17.07
CA LEU A 142 -11.37 3.54 16.51
C LEU A 142 -10.79 3.60 15.09
N ILE A 143 -9.66 2.90 14.87
CA ILE A 143 -9.06 2.81 13.52
C ILE A 143 -10.00 2.08 12.57
N ALA A 144 -10.59 0.96 12.99
CA ALA A 144 -11.49 0.17 12.17
C ALA A 144 -12.75 0.96 11.81
N GLU A 145 -13.37 1.64 12.77
CA GLU A 145 -14.55 2.48 12.59
C GLU A 145 -14.29 3.59 11.56
N ARG A 146 -13.21 4.36 11.75
CA ARG A 146 -12.84 5.43 10.82
C ARG A 146 -12.52 4.89 9.41
N ASN A 147 -12.02 3.66 9.32
CA ASN A 147 -11.60 3.05 8.06
C ASN A 147 -12.55 1.93 7.58
N ARG A 148 -13.83 1.99 7.95
CA ARG A 148 -14.83 0.95 7.63
C ARG A 148 -14.94 0.65 6.13
N PHE A 149 -14.85 1.67 5.27
CA PHE A 149 -14.94 1.48 3.83
C PHE A 149 -13.65 0.87 3.26
N ASP A 150 -12.48 1.21 3.80
CA ASP A 150 -11.23 0.54 3.45
C ASP A 150 -11.25 -0.95 3.83
N ILE A 151 -11.89 -1.32 4.94
CA ILE A 151 -12.08 -2.73 5.32
C ILE A 151 -12.95 -3.44 4.29
N GLU A 152 -14.10 -2.87 3.97
CA GLU A 152 -15.03 -3.48 3.02
C GLU A 152 -14.48 -3.57 1.59
N LEU A 153 -13.76 -2.54 1.14
CA LEU A 153 -13.04 -2.58 -0.13
C LEU A 153 -11.95 -3.64 -0.12
N TYR A 154 -11.18 -3.73 0.97
CA TYR A 154 -10.12 -4.73 1.10
C TYR A 154 -10.69 -6.15 1.02
N ASP A 155 -11.83 -6.43 1.67
CA ASP A 155 -12.46 -7.75 1.61
C ASP A 155 -12.95 -8.09 0.20
N CYS A 156 -13.46 -7.11 -0.54
CA CYS A 156 -13.80 -7.27 -1.97
C CYS A 156 -12.55 -7.59 -2.81
N ALA A 157 -11.49 -6.79 -2.66
CA ALA A 157 -10.23 -7.00 -3.36
C ALA A 157 -9.56 -8.34 -3.01
N ALA A 158 -9.67 -8.79 -1.77
CA ALA A 158 -9.10 -10.04 -1.30
C ALA A 158 -9.76 -11.26 -1.95
N LYS A 159 -11.07 -11.20 -2.22
CA LYS A 159 -11.79 -12.22 -3.00
C LYS A 159 -11.28 -12.27 -4.44
N LEU A 160 -11.23 -11.13 -5.12
CA LEU A 160 -10.70 -11.04 -6.50
C LEU A 160 -9.26 -11.53 -6.61
N PHE A 161 -8.42 -11.18 -5.63
CA PHE A 161 -7.05 -11.67 -5.55
C PHE A 161 -6.98 -13.19 -5.35
N GLN A 162 -7.78 -13.73 -4.42
CA GLN A 162 -7.82 -15.18 -4.19
C GLN A 162 -8.28 -15.93 -5.44
N ASP A 163 -9.29 -15.43 -6.15
CA ASP A 163 -9.76 -16.02 -7.40
C ASP A 163 -8.66 -16.02 -8.47
N ALA A 164 -7.92 -14.92 -8.60
CA ALA A 164 -6.78 -14.82 -9.50
C ALA A 164 -5.64 -15.78 -9.14
N VAL A 165 -5.34 -15.96 -7.85
CA VAL A 165 -4.36 -16.94 -7.38
C VAL A 165 -4.83 -18.36 -7.68
N THR A 166 -6.07 -18.71 -7.34
CA THR A 166 -6.63 -20.04 -7.57
C THR A 166 -6.65 -20.39 -9.06
N LYS A 167 -7.03 -19.45 -9.93
CA LYS A 167 -7.04 -19.64 -11.39
C LYS A 167 -5.66 -19.93 -11.96
N ASN A 168 -4.58 -19.44 -11.34
CA ASN A 168 -3.21 -19.59 -11.81
C ASN A 168 -2.34 -20.36 -10.80
N ALA A 169 -2.94 -21.28 -10.04
CA ALA A 169 -2.30 -21.83 -8.84
C ALA A 169 -0.95 -22.51 -9.10
N GLY A 170 -0.82 -23.23 -10.22
CA GLY A 170 0.42 -23.93 -10.59
C GLY A 170 1.57 -22.96 -10.86
N GLU A 171 1.33 -21.98 -11.73
CA GLU A 171 2.31 -20.99 -12.14
C GLU A 171 2.65 -20.02 -11.02
N VAL A 172 1.66 -19.59 -10.23
CA VAL A 172 1.88 -18.75 -9.05
C VAL A 172 2.78 -19.49 -8.07
N SER A 173 2.48 -20.75 -7.75
CA SER A 173 3.29 -21.55 -6.82
C SER A 173 4.74 -21.71 -7.30
N ARG A 174 4.94 -21.96 -8.60
CA ARG A 174 6.28 -22.03 -9.19
C ARG A 174 7.03 -20.70 -9.05
N ILE A 175 6.40 -19.59 -9.43
CA ILE A 175 7.04 -18.26 -9.39
C ILE A 175 7.30 -17.82 -7.95
N VAL A 176 6.43 -18.15 -7.00
CA VAL A 176 6.66 -17.86 -5.58
C VAL A 176 7.93 -18.55 -5.09
N ARG A 177 8.17 -19.83 -5.45
CA ARG A 177 9.43 -20.52 -5.08
C ARG A 177 10.65 -19.84 -5.69
N GLU A 178 10.58 -19.42 -6.95
CA GLU A 178 11.65 -18.65 -7.60
C GLU A 178 11.89 -17.32 -6.87
N LEU A 179 10.83 -16.61 -6.51
CA LEU A 179 10.92 -15.34 -5.79
C LEU A 179 11.50 -15.51 -4.38
N GLN A 180 11.16 -16.59 -3.68
CA GLN A 180 11.72 -16.88 -2.37
C GLN A 180 13.22 -17.15 -2.44
N ALA A 181 13.69 -17.83 -3.49
CA ALA A 181 15.12 -18.01 -3.75
C ALA A 181 15.82 -16.69 -4.16
N ALA A 182 15.12 -15.83 -4.91
CA ALA A 182 15.62 -14.52 -5.34
C ALA A 182 15.55 -13.43 -4.26
N ARG A 183 14.90 -13.71 -3.12
CA ARG A 183 14.75 -12.74 -2.04
C ARG A 183 16.10 -12.46 -1.40
N THR A 184 16.56 -11.23 -1.51
CA THR A 184 17.84 -10.82 -0.91
C THR A 184 17.71 -10.83 0.61
N GLN A 185 18.30 -11.84 1.26
CA GLN A 185 18.35 -11.95 2.72
C GLN A 185 19.68 -11.44 3.31
N ASP A 186 20.72 -11.33 2.48
CA ASP A 186 22.03 -10.86 2.93
C ASP A 186 22.01 -9.36 3.27
N ARG A 187 22.63 -9.02 4.41
CA ARG A 187 22.57 -7.70 5.04
C ARG A 187 23.32 -6.64 4.23
N PHE A 188 24.39 -7.03 3.55
CA PHE A 188 25.20 -6.13 2.72
C PHE A 188 24.54 -5.81 1.39
N SER A 189 24.07 -6.83 0.68
CA SER A 189 23.30 -6.68 -0.56
C SER A 189 21.99 -5.93 -0.33
N SER A 190 21.30 -6.20 0.79
CA SER A 190 20.13 -5.41 1.22
C SER A 190 20.50 -3.95 1.50
N ALA A 191 21.57 -3.68 2.25
CA ALA A 191 22.03 -2.31 2.52
C ALA A 191 22.39 -1.56 1.23
N ARG A 192 23.11 -2.21 0.30
CA ARG A 192 23.46 -1.63 -1.00
C ARG A 192 22.21 -1.32 -1.83
N PHE A 193 21.26 -2.24 -1.88
CA PHE A 193 19.98 -2.02 -2.57
C PHE A 193 19.18 -0.86 -1.94
N LEU A 194 19.12 -0.79 -0.61
CA LEU A 194 18.45 0.29 0.12
C LEU A 194 19.11 1.65 -0.18
N ILE A 195 20.45 1.74 -0.17
CA ILE A 195 21.20 2.97 -0.48
C ILE A 195 20.93 3.42 -1.92
N CYS A 196 21.06 2.52 -2.91
CA CYS A 196 20.79 2.83 -4.30
C CYS A 196 19.32 3.26 -4.51
N SER A 197 18.37 2.60 -3.84
CA SER A 197 16.94 2.92 -3.91
C SER A 197 16.62 4.26 -3.23
N ALA A 198 17.26 4.58 -2.11
CA ALA A 198 17.15 5.88 -1.45
C ALA A 198 17.72 7.01 -2.31
N GLY A 199 18.89 6.80 -2.93
CA GLY A 199 19.50 7.74 -3.87
C GLY A 199 18.59 8.01 -5.07
N ARG A 200 18.08 6.95 -5.72
CA ARG A 200 17.10 7.09 -6.82
C ARG A 200 15.83 7.83 -6.40
N LYS A 201 15.32 7.57 -5.19
CA LYS A 201 14.15 8.26 -4.63
C LYS A 201 14.42 9.74 -4.38
N ALA A 202 15.60 10.10 -3.87
CA ALA A 202 16.00 11.48 -3.65
C ALA A 202 16.12 12.23 -4.97
N ILE A 203 16.76 11.61 -5.97
CA ILE A 203 16.88 12.16 -7.33
C ILE A 203 15.50 12.38 -7.94
N SER A 204 14.63 11.36 -7.94
CA SER A 204 13.27 11.46 -8.50
C SER A 204 12.45 12.56 -7.82
N ARG A 205 12.60 12.77 -6.50
CA ARG A 205 11.94 13.86 -5.78
C ARG A 205 12.49 15.24 -6.14
N ALA A 206 13.79 15.38 -6.34
CA ALA A 206 14.39 16.63 -6.81
C ALA A 206 13.87 16.99 -8.21
N TYR A 207 13.80 16.01 -9.12
CA TYR A 207 13.24 16.22 -10.47
C TYR A 207 11.73 16.49 -10.48
N SER A 208 10.98 16.00 -9.50
CA SER A 208 9.52 16.28 -9.41
C SER A 208 9.20 17.61 -8.73
N ALA A 209 10.22 18.31 -8.22
CA ALA A 209 10.10 19.62 -7.56
C ALA A 209 10.67 20.77 -8.42
N LEU A 210 11.21 20.45 -9.60
CA LEU A 210 11.54 21.37 -10.69
C LEU A 210 10.37 21.41 -11.66
#